data_AF-A0A7G6SEG0-F1
#
_entry.id   AF-A0A7G6SEG0-F1
#
_cell.length_a   1.000
_cell.length_b   1.000
_cell.length_c   1.000
_cell.angle_alpha   90.00
_cell.angle_beta   90.00
_cell.angle_gamma   90.00
#
_symmetry.space_group_name_H-M   'P 1'
#
loop_
_entity.id
_entity.type
_entity.pdbx_description
1 polymer ?
#
loop_
_entity_poly.entity_id
_entity_poly.type
_entity_poly.pdbx_seq_one_letter_code
_entity_poly.pdbx_strand_id
1 'polypeptide(L)'
;MKINFEKCRNLSSKINQPSQMRRALLMSCAYLPALPLLAMLGGCSEGESESADASASTFGTMTETTTADEVTSTSSGLSIPLPPYKTTDTVQLPTQPTGPQPDTVPVTHIPQQVPPPAPANPTKMKVGIFNLEYNSFTQVSTRSVVKINIQGAYEITDPKDSKKTISFKDKEEYLKYAAYNKIAPAIMPKSVTVIDPVDQTKTIYEGIETYLARALDNRFALFYRAMVTAFTKHSPKEFDVSFFTAPEFYWNIPFGDFLNEPELQVSADIFLNTVTRNARALIAKFPANKYGNIVLLPGTVATLKPTADAAAADGTYAGGAKTIYEATNQLVCTHNLPLDDVKNPRPAYMIWPKRMVSAIDYIDEEHVWKCKSGNKLAPNPIDPKYSSTLLSCTLNASKDLTLLIKPVSSAVAESFDTDGKSLSKTFQNDIINGLPFGIDLCLDYFSASVQKDEHRMAQLDEHHFKLDFLISAGMYFDLNNYTATPFIQYVIQNEGYDESTGFTGAWKLTYSAKKESIPVQNEFIAASLGYVSQKPLTPLDARSRFDENGEIVVDETDSFVAPSDADSKGIPIVADRMNRGLVRIWSLDVDVSDTAKDTDTIIASRSTAAKTTPASDIQFVQ
;
A
#
# COMPACT_ATOMS: atom_id res chain seq x y z
N MET A 1 -0.66 46.91 7.13
CA MET A 1 -1.37 45.65 6.78
C MET A 1 -2.56 45.43 7.73
N LYS A 2 -3.47 46.41 7.86
CA LYS A 2 -4.53 46.43 8.90
C LYS A 2 -5.88 46.99 8.44
N ILE A 3 -6.15 47.03 7.13
CA ILE A 3 -7.40 47.63 6.58
C ILE A 3 -7.91 46.82 5.39
N ASN A 4 -8.23 45.53 5.56
CA ASN A 4 -8.94 44.78 4.50
C ASN A 4 -9.83 43.63 5.00
N PHE A 5 -10.20 43.58 6.29
CA PHE A 5 -11.06 42.52 6.83
C PHE A 5 -12.51 42.94 7.13
N GLU A 6 -12.91 44.17 6.79
CA GLU A 6 -14.27 44.65 7.00
C GLU A 6 -14.93 44.96 5.66
N LYS A 7 -15.48 43.93 5.01
CA LYS A 7 -16.72 43.94 4.20
C LYS A 7 -16.79 42.67 3.35
N CYS A 8 -17.48 41.63 3.84
CA CYS A 8 -18.51 40.92 3.08
C CYS A 8 -19.15 39.77 3.87
N ARG A 9 -20.50 39.75 3.82
CA ARG A 9 -21.46 38.67 4.10
C ARG A 9 -21.77 38.30 5.56
N ASN A 10 -22.97 38.73 5.96
CA ASN A 10 -23.80 38.11 6.98
C ASN A 10 -23.97 36.61 6.71
N LEU A 11 -23.49 35.76 7.62
CA LEU A 11 -23.87 34.35 7.72
C LEU A 11 -24.55 34.16 9.08
N SER A 12 -25.87 33.98 9.03
CA SER A 12 -26.69 33.54 10.15
C SER A 12 -26.47 32.04 10.39
N SER A 13 -25.67 31.69 11.40
CA SER A 13 -25.94 30.59 12.35
C SER A 13 -24.75 30.45 13.29
N LYS A 14 -25.01 30.55 14.60
CA LYS A 14 -23.99 30.46 15.67
C LYS A 14 -23.55 29.02 15.96
N ILE A 15 -23.27 28.20 14.94
CA ILE A 15 -22.82 26.81 15.12
C ILE A 15 -21.34 26.62 14.67
N ASN A 16 -20.78 27.55 13.91
CA ASN A 16 -19.42 27.42 13.37
C ASN A 16 -18.47 28.52 13.88
N GLN A 17 -18.19 28.54 15.18
CA GLN A 17 -16.97 29.20 15.67
C GLN A 17 -15.97 28.15 16.15
N PRO A 18 -14.69 28.23 15.74
CA PRO A 18 -13.66 27.37 16.29
C PRO A 18 -13.55 27.58 17.81
N SER A 19 -13.27 26.50 18.55
CA SER A 19 -13.18 26.52 20.02
C SER A 19 -12.22 27.61 20.49
N GLN A 20 -12.48 28.19 21.67
CA GLN A 20 -11.64 29.25 22.26
C GLN A 20 -10.16 28.84 22.36
N MET A 21 -9.88 27.54 22.49
CA MET A 21 -8.53 26.97 22.53
C MET A 21 -7.78 27.12 21.20
N ARG A 22 -8.48 27.02 20.06
CA ARG A 22 -7.90 27.22 18.72
C ARG A 22 -7.54 28.68 18.44
N ARG A 23 -8.27 29.64 19.04
CA ARG A 23 -7.91 31.08 18.97
C ARG A 23 -6.69 31.42 19.81
N ALA A 24 -6.47 30.73 20.92
CA ALA A 24 -5.29 30.91 21.75
C ALA A 24 -4.01 30.40 21.05
N LEU A 25 -4.09 29.22 20.40
CA LEU A 25 -2.98 28.62 19.66
C LEU A 25 -2.54 29.43 18.42
N LEU A 26 -3.49 30.03 17.69
CA LEU A 26 -3.17 30.84 16.50
C LEU A 26 -2.51 32.19 16.84
N MET A 27 -2.68 32.69 18.08
CA MET A 27 -2.01 33.91 18.55
C MET A 27 -0.58 33.64 19.06
N SER A 28 -0.27 32.42 19.49
CA SER A 28 1.06 32.05 20.03
C SER A 28 2.09 31.67 18.96
N CYS A 29 1.69 31.34 17.72
CA CYS A 29 2.62 30.95 16.66
C CYS A 29 3.22 32.13 15.86
N ALA A 30 2.98 33.37 16.27
CA ALA A 30 3.54 34.56 15.60
C ALA A 30 4.97 34.93 16.07
N TYR A 31 5.55 34.18 17.01
CA TYR A 31 6.90 34.45 17.54
C TYR A 31 7.66 33.15 17.83
N LEU A 32 8.50 32.69 16.89
CA LEU A 32 9.93 32.37 17.07
C LEU A 32 10.47 31.41 15.97
N PRO A 33 11.76 31.54 15.58
CA PRO A 33 12.37 30.82 14.46
C PRO A 33 13.10 29.51 14.85
N ALA A 34 13.44 28.74 13.82
CA ALA A 34 14.03 27.39 13.77
C ALA A 34 15.38 27.16 14.49
N LEU A 35 15.58 25.95 15.07
CA LEU A 35 16.49 24.89 14.55
C LEU A 35 16.51 23.61 15.46
N PRO A 36 16.82 22.40 14.90
CA PRO A 36 16.60 21.07 15.51
C PRO A 36 17.90 20.23 15.71
N LEU A 37 17.73 18.91 15.98
CA LEU A 37 18.62 17.78 15.58
C LEU A 37 19.72 17.25 16.54
N LEU A 38 19.44 16.97 17.82
CA LEU A 38 20.40 16.24 18.69
C LEU A 38 19.85 15.08 19.54
N ALA A 39 18.61 14.62 19.34
CA ALA A 39 17.98 13.62 20.22
C ALA A 39 17.77 12.21 19.61
N MET A 40 18.35 11.91 18.44
CA MET A 40 18.07 10.64 17.74
C MET A 40 19.07 9.50 17.94
N LEU A 41 20.18 9.66 18.67
CA LEU A 41 21.10 8.55 18.93
C LEU A 41 21.78 8.70 20.30
N GLY A 42 21.53 7.74 21.21
CA GLY A 42 22.39 7.51 22.38
C GLY A 42 21.69 7.65 23.73
N GLY A 43 21.52 6.52 24.41
CA GLY A 43 21.28 6.51 25.85
C GLY A 43 22.43 7.15 26.62
N CYS A 44 22.10 7.80 27.72
CA CYS A 44 23.03 8.07 28.81
C CYS A 44 22.39 7.52 30.08
N SER A 45 23.04 6.49 30.61
CA SER A 45 22.89 6.03 31.98
C SER A 45 23.44 7.09 32.92
N GLU A 46 22.64 7.54 33.88
CA GLU A 46 23.16 7.98 35.17
C GLU A 46 22.35 7.26 36.24
N GLY A 47 23.08 6.45 37.00
CA GLY A 47 22.54 5.81 38.19
C GLY A 47 22.53 6.80 39.33
N GLU A 48 21.53 6.68 40.19
CA GLU A 48 21.70 6.94 41.60
C GLU A 48 20.82 5.95 42.38
N SER A 49 21.47 5.38 43.37
CA SER A 49 20.99 4.44 44.37
C SER A 49 19.80 4.97 45.15
N GLU A 50 18.81 4.11 45.41
CA GLU A 50 18.28 3.99 46.77
C GLU A 50 17.61 2.63 46.98
N SER A 51 18.15 1.93 47.97
CA SER A 51 17.66 0.71 48.58
C SER A 51 16.38 0.97 49.36
N ALA A 52 15.36 0.13 49.19
CA ALA A 52 14.35 -0.08 50.21
C ALA A 52 13.88 -1.54 50.21
N ASP A 53 13.75 -2.04 51.42
CA ASP A 53 13.75 -3.44 51.82
C ASP A 53 12.54 -4.28 51.39
N ALA A 54 12.87 -5.56 51.32
CA ALA A 54 12.04 -6.74 51.55
C ALA A 54 10.75 -6.53 52.36
N SER A 55 9.65 -7.05 51.81
CA SER A 55 8.65 -7.73 52.61
C SER A 55 8.08 -8.93 51.85
N ALA A 56 8.37 -10.11 52.39
CA ALA A 56 7.76 -11.38 52.03
C ALA A 56 6.24 -11.33 52.23
N SER A 57 5.49 -11.92 51.30
CA SER A 57 4.11 -12.34 51.57
C SER A 57 3.83 -13.69 50.93
N THR A 58 3.84 -14.68 51.81
CA THR A 58 3.21 -16.00 51.76
C THR A 58 1.74 -15.95 51.34
N PHE A 59 1.38 -16.62 50.24
CA PHE A 59 0.13 -17.38 50.00
C PHE A 59 0.43 -18.19 48.71
N GLY A 60 0.52 -19.52 48.70
CA GLY A 60 -0.53 -20.48 49.05
C GLY A 60 -0.81 -21.29 47.78
N THR A 61 -0.07 -22.38 47.60
CA THR A 61 -0.20 -23.36 46.52
C THR A 61 -1.62 -23.91 46.42
N MET A 62 -2.23 -23.80 45.24
CA MET A 62 -3.29 -24.70 44.78
C MET A 62 -2.87 -25.32 43.45
N THR A 63 -2.48 -26.58 43.55
CA THR A 63 -2.36 -27.54 42.45
C THR A 63 -3.74 -27.85 41.91
N GLU A 64 -4.01 -27.45 40.67
CA GLU A 64 -5.04 -28.08 39.85
C GLU A 64 -4.40 -28.59 38.56
N THR A 65 -4.39 -29.91 38.45
CA THR A 65 -3.92 -30.68 37.31
C THR A 65 -5.01 -30.64 36.25
N THR A 66 -4.81 -29.87 35.17
CA THR A 66 -5.59 -30.02 33.94
C THR A 66 -4.67 -30.44 32.81
N THR A 67 -5.04 -31.56 32.22
CA THR A 67 -4.41 -32.27 31.11
C THR A 67 -4.22 -31.38 29.90
N ALA A 68 -3.00 -31.42 29.34
CA ALA A 68 -2.64 -30.80 28.09
C ALA A 68 -3.34 -31.52 26.93
N ASP A 69 -4.25 -30.81 26.26
CA ASP A 69 -4.68 -31.18 24.91
C ASP A 69 -3.71 -30.54 23.90
N GLU A 70 -3.25 -31.39 23.01
CA GLU A 70 -2.29 -31.15 21.94
C GLU A 70 -2.88 -30.19 20.90
N VAL A 71 -2.56 -28.90 20.99
CA VAL A 71 -2.92 -27.92 19.95
C VAL A 71 -1.87 -28.01 18.84
N THR A 72 -2.27 -28.64 17.73
CA THR A 72 -1.52 -28.68 16.48
C THR A 72 -1.38 -27.27 15.91
N SER A 73 -0.14 -26.79 15.78
CA SER A 73 0.19 -25.53 15.14
C SER A 73 -0.03 -25.62 13.62
N THR A 74 -1.15 -25.11 13.14
CA THR A 74 -1.31 -24.76 11.73
C THR A 74 -0.99 -23.28 11.56
N SER A 75 0.19 -22.97 11.03
CA SER A 75 0.48 -21.67 10.41
C SER A 75 -0.40 -21.56 9.16
N SER A 76 -1.66 -21.15 9.33
CA SER A 76 -2.56 -20.90 8.21
C SER A 76 -2.11 -19.64 7.50
N GLY A 77 -1.37 -19.82 6.40
CA GLY A 77 -1.19 -18.79 5.38
C GLY A 77 -2.54 -18.25 4.94
N LEU A 78 -2.59 -16.96 4.65
CA LEU A 78 -3.79 -16.20 4.31
C LEU A 78 -4.42 -16.72 3.00
N SER A 79 -5.30 -17.72 3.08
CA SER A 79 -6.05 -18.22 1.92
C SER A 79 -7.34 -17.44 1.77
N ILE A 80 -7.35 -16.41 0.92
CA ILE A 80 -8.54 -15.58 0.67
C ILE A 80 -9.22 -16.06 -0.62
N PRO A 81 -10.38 -16.74 -0.54
CA PRO A 81 -11.19 -17.02 -1.73
C PRO A 81 -11.85 -15.72 -2.19
N LEU A 82 -11.37 -15.14 -3.29
CA LEU A 82 -11.99 -14.00 -3.97
C LEU A 82 -12.70 -14.49 -5.24
N PRO A 83 -13.76 -13.81 -5.71
CA PRO A 83 -14.38 -14.16 -6.99
C PRO A 83 -13.35 -14.02 -8.14
N PRO A 84 -13.43 -14.89 -9.16
CA PRO A 84 -12.46 -14.93 -10.25
C PRO A 84 -12.37 -13.57 -10.96
N TYR A 85 -11.13 -13.13 -11.21
CA TYR A 85 -10.85 -12.01 -12.10
C TYR A 85 -11.27 -12.40 -13.53
N LYS A 86 -12.16 -11.63 -14.15
CA LYS A 86 -12.39 -11.74 -15.59
C LYS A 86 -11.62 -10.63 -16.29
N THR A 87 -10.47 -10.96 -16.87
CA THR A 87 -9.96 -10.18 -18.00
C THR A 87 -10.98 -10.28 -19.13
N THR A 88 -11.32 -9.16 -19.76
CA THR A 88 -12.28 -9.12 -20.88
C THR A 88 -11.75 -9.76 -22.17
N ASP A 89 -10.53 -10.28 -22.17
CA ASP A 89 -9.91 -10.88 -23.35
C ASP A 89 -10.20 -12.38 -23.39
N THR A 90 -11.37 -12.74 -23.93
CA THR A 90 -11.58 -14.09 -24.45
C THR A 90 -11.12 -14.09 -25.92
N VAL A 91 -9.88 -14.50 -26.18
CA VAL A 91 -9.47 -14.81 -27.56
C VAL A 91 -10.16 -16.11 -27.96
N GLN A 92 -11.17 -16.02 -28.82
CA GLN A 92 -11.74 -17.19 -29.49
C GLN A 92 -10.69 -17.77 -30.46
N LEU A 93 -10.08 -18.90 -30.09
CA LEU A 93 -9.35 -19.72 -31.06
C LEU A 93 -10.33 -20.26 -32.12
N PRO A 94 -9.96 -20.27 -33.41
CA PRO A 94 -10.81 -20.83 -34.45
C PRO A 94 -11.06 -22.32 -34.19
N THR A 95 -12.33 -22.72 -34.16
CA THR A 95 -12.75 -24.11 -34.10
C THR A 95 -12.34 -24.81 -35.39
N GLN A 96 -11.50 -25.84 -35.26
CA GLN A 96 -11.07 -26.68 -36.37
C GLN A 96 -12.27 -27.51 -36.87
N PRO A 97 -12.62 -27.51 -38.17
CA PRO A 97 -13.73 -28.30 -38.68
C PRO A 97 -13.33 -29.78 -38.72
N THR A 98 -14.06 -30.62 -37.97
CA THR A 98 -14.04 -32.07 -38.15
C THR A 98 -14.87 -32.46 -39.38
N GLY A 99 -14.20 -32.65 -40.50
CA GLY A 99 -14.76 -33.26 -41.72
C GLY A 99 -13.74 -34.22 -42.37
N PRO A 100 -14.21 -35.29 -43.04
CA PRO A 100 -13.33 -36.33 -43.56
C PRO A 100 -12.47 -35.83 -44.73
N GLN A 101 -11.22 -36.27 -44.72
CA GLN A 101 -10.13 -35.93 -45.63
C GLN A 101 -10.42 -36.43 -47.07
N PRO A 102 -10.43 -35.56 -48.10
CA PRO A 102 -10.38 -35.99 -49.49
C PRO A 102 -8.94 -36.15 -49.99
N ASP A 103 -8.77 -37.11 -50.89
CA ASP A 103 -7.50 -37.51 -51.49
C ASP A 103 -6.76 -36.39 -52.24
N THR A 104 -5.44 -36.59 -52.27
CA THR A 104 -4.35 -35.81 -52.85
C THR A 104 -4.67 -34.96 -54.08
N VAL A 105 -4.40 -33.65 -53.97
CA VAL A 105 -4.21 -32.71 -55.08
C VAL A 105 -2.73 -32.27 -55.09
N PRO A 106 -2.04 -32.23 -56.24
CA PRO A 106 -0.64 -31.81 -56.31
C PRO A 106 -0.52 -30.30 -56.07
N VAL A 107 0.29 -29.92 -55.07
CA VAL A 107 0.56 -28.53 -54.69
C VAL A 107 1.72 -27.98 -55.53
N THR A 108 1.44 -26.94 -56.31
CA THR A 108 2.44 -26.12 -56.99
C THR A 108 3.19 -25.26 -55.97
N HIS A 109 4.53 -25.35 -55.94
CA HIS A 109 5.37 -24.57 -55.02
C HIS A 109 5.28 -23.06 -55.30
N ILE A 110 4.80 -22.30 -54.32
CA ILE A 110 4.94 -20.84 -54.24
C ILE A 110 6.30 -20.53 -53.60
N PRO A 111 7.10 -19.58 -54.13
CA PRO A 111 8.36 -19.18 -53.53
C PRO A 111 8.15 -18.69 -52.09
N GLN A 112 8.90 -19.24 -51.14
CA GLN A 112 8.88 -18.81 -49.73
C GLN A 112 9.26 -17.33 -49.63
N GLN A 113 8.31 -16.52 -49.17
CA GLN A 113 8.55 -15.15 -48.76
C GLN A 113 9.41 -15.20 -47.49
N VAL A 114 10.62 -14.64 -47.55
CA VAL A 114 11.54 -14.56 -46.42
C VAL A 114 10.82 -13.81 -45.28
N PRO A 115 10.71 -14.38 -44.06
CA PRO A 115 10.10 -13.68 -42.94
C PRO A 115 10.88 -12.39 -42.66
N PRO A 116 10.21 -11.27 -42.39
CA PRO A 116 10.90 -10.05 -41.97
C PRO A 116 11.78 -10.34 -40.74
N PRO A 117 12.95 -9.69 -40.62
CA PRO A 117 13.82 -9.85 -39.45
C PRO A 117 13.04 -9.56 -38.17
N ALA A 118 13.30 -10.36 -37.13
CA ALA A 118 12.70 -10.16 -35.82
C ALA A 118 13.04 -8.75 -35.32
N PRO A 119 12.06 -7.99 -34.77
CA PRO A 119 12.33 -6.67 -34.24
C PRO A 119 13.39 -6.78 -33.15
N ALA A 120 14.44 -5.96 -33.27
CA ALA A 120 15.46 -5.84 -32.22
C ALA A 120 14.78 -5.42 -30.91
N ASN A 121 15.19 -6.03 -29.80
CA ASN A 121 14.69 -5.62 -28.49
C ASN A 121 14.99 -4.13 -28.28
N PRO A 122 14.02 -3.35 -27.78
CA PRO A 122 14.22 -1.93 -27.53
C PRO A 122 15.35 -1.78 -26.51
N THR A 123 16.31 -0.90 -26.79
CA THR A 123 17.40 -0.56 -25.86
C THR A 123 17.00 0.52 -24.86
N LYS A 124 15.84 1.15 -25.08
CA LYS A 124 15.25 2.16 -24.21
C LYS A 124 13.75 1.92 -24.10
N MET A 125 13.21 2.18 -22.92
CA MET A 125 11.78 2.15 -22.64
C MET A 125 11.33 3.52 -22.15
N LYS A 126 10.26 4.04 -22.74
CA LYS A 126 9.61 5.28 -22.30
C LYS A 126 8.56 4.92 -21.25
N VAL A 127 8.80 5.30 -20.00
CA VAL A 127 7.95 4.96 -18.85
C VAL A 127 7.18 6.20 -18.39
N GLY A 128 5.85 6.09 -18.28
CA GLY A 128 5.00 7.11 -17.70
C GLY A 128 4.84 6.93 -16.19
N ILE A 129 5.03 7.98 -15.40
CA ILE A 129 4.77 7.94 -13.95
C ILE A 129 3.63 8.90 -13.65
N PHE A 130 2.48 8.38 -13.25
CA PHE A 130 1.31 9.13 -12.79
C PHE A 130 1.27 9.05 -11.27
N ASN A 131 1.54 10.16 -10.60
CA ASN A 131 1.74 10.17 -9.15
C ASN A 131 0.65 11.00 -8.49
N LEU A 132 -0.15 10.37 -7.62
CA LEU A 132 -1.19 11.02 -6.84
C LEU A 132 -0.57 11.71 -5.62
N GLU A 133 -0.52 13.04 -5.66
CA GLU A 133 -0.31 13.87 -4.50
C GLU A 133 -1.60 13.86 -3.67
N TYR A 134 -1.53 13.22 -2.51
CA TYR A 134 -2.61 13.26 -1.52
C TYR A 134 -2.02 13.33 -0.12
N ASN A 135 -2.50 14.27 0.71
CA ASN A 135 -2.16 14.26 2.13
C ASN A 135 -2.96 13.12 2.76
N SER A 136 -2.28 11.99 2.98
CA SER A 136 -2.86 10.83 3.63
C SER A 136 -2.80 10.92 5.14
N PHE A 137 -2.01 11.83 5.74
CA PHE A 137 -1.86 11.97 7.19
C PHE A 137 -3.00 12.75 7.87
N THR A 138 -3.51 13.79 7.22
CA THR A 138 -4.60 14.61 7.74
C THR A 138 -5.94 13.92 7.54
N GLN A 139 -6.59 13.56 8.65
CA GLN A 139 -7.87 12.88 8.65
C GLN A 139 -9.02 13.86 8.36
N VAL A 140 -9.82 13.55 7.34
CA VAL A 140 -10.99 14.36 6.94
C VAL A 140 -12.33 13.67 7.14
N SER A 141 -12.32 12.35 7.29
CA SER A 141 -13.52 11.55 7.57
C SER A 141 -13.33 10.77 8.86
N THR A 142 -14.21 11.04 9.83
CA THR A 142 -14.30 10.29 11.08
C THR A 142 -15.61 9.53 11.15
N ARG A 143 -15.70 8.64 12.12
CA ARG A 143 -16.91 7.92 12.47
C ARG A 143 -18.01 8.90 12.86
N SER A 144 -19.19 8.75 12.27
CA SER A 144 -20.30 9.68 12.54
C SER A 144 -20.95 9.42 13.90
N VAL A 145 -21.27 10.49 14.63
CA VAL A 145 -22.22 10.43 15.75
C VAL A 145 -23.63 10.48 15.19
N VAL A 146 -24.38 9.40 15.35
CA VAL A 146 -25.76 9.29 14.88
C VAL A 146 -26.66 10.07 15.82
N LYS A 147 -27.22 11.18 15.33
CA LYS A 147 -28.29 11.89 16.04
C LYS A 147 -29.55 11.03 15.99
N ILE A 148 -29.87 10.34 17.08
CA ILE A 148 -31.19 9.72 17.23
C ILE A 148 -32.20 10.86 17.30
N ASN A 149 -33.10 10.95 16.32
CA ASN A 149 -34.42 11.46 16.62
C ASN A 149 -35.13 10.36 17.44
N ILE A 150 -34.95 10.45 18.76
CA ILE A 150 -35.69 9.78 19.84
C ILE A 150 -36.58 8.61 19.39
N GLN A 151 -36.03 7.38 19.40
CA GLN A 151 -36.65 6.14 19.95
C GLN A 151 -35.85 4.89 19.55
N GLY A 152 -34.67 4.69 20.15
CA GLY A 152 -34.08 3.39 20.52
C GLY A 152 -34.14 2.12 19.64
N ALA A 153 -34.46 2.21 18.35
CA ALA A 153 -34.69 1.03 17.51
C ALA A 153 -33.41 0.58 16.78
N TYR A 154 -33.01 -0.68 16.96
CA TYR A 154 -32.11 -1.36 16.03
C TYR A 154 -32.92 -1.78 14.82
N GLU A 155 -32.62 -1.25 13.64
CA GLU A 155 -33.35 -1.58 12.42
C GLU A 155 -32.52 -2.45 11.47
N ILE A 156 -33.07 -3.60 11.08
CA ILE A 156 -32.51 -4.44 10.00
C ILE A 156 -33.52 -4.58 8.88
N THR A 157 -33.04 -4.75 7.65
CA THR A 157 -33.86 -5.25 6.56
C THR A 157 -34.11 -6.75 6.79
N ASP A 158 -35.36 -7.20 6.74
CA ASP A 158 -35.73 -8.60 6.93
C ASP A 158 -34.99 -9.45 5.88
N PRO A 159 -34.14 -10.41 6.27
CA PRO A 159 -33.39 -11.21 5.30
C PRO A 159 -34.28 -12.11 4.44
N LYS A 160 -35.56 -12.28 4.82
CA LYS A 160 -36.57 -13.01 4.04
C LYS A 160 -37.39 -12.07 3.13
N ASP A 161 -37.33 -10.76 3.36
CA ASP A 161 -38.06 -9.75 2.58
C ASP A 161 -37.30 -8.41 2.57
N SER A 162 -36.60 -8.16 1.46
CA SER A 162 -35.76 -6.97 1.28
C SER A 162 -36.51 -5.63 1.31
N LYS A 163 -37.85 -5.64 1.27
CA LYS A 163 -38.68 -4.43 1.36
C LYS A 163 -39.15 -4.12 2.78
N LYS A 164 -38.89 -5.02 3.73
CA LYS A 164 -39.40 -4.93 5.09
C LYS A 164 -38.27 -4.59 6.05
N THR A 165 -38.52 -3.62 6.93
CA THR A 165 -37.61 -3.25 8.01
C THR A 165 -38.18 -3.76 9.32
N ILE A 166 -37.33 -4.37 10.15
CA ILE A 166 -37.66 -4.87 11.48
C ILE A 166 -36.90 -4.02 12.49
N SER A 167 -37.63 -3.48 13.46
CA SER A 167 -37.11 -2.63 14.52
C SER A 167 -37.08 -3.41 15.85
N PHE A 168 -35.95 -3.41 16.55
CA PHE A 168 -35.79 -4.03 17.87
C PHE A 168 -35.58 -2.97 18.95
N LYS A 169 -36.15 -3.18 20.12
CA LYS A 169 -36.09 -2.25 21.26
C LYS A 169 -34.69 -2.16 21.88
N ASP A 170 -33.91 -3.24 21.79
CA ASP A 170 -32.55 -3.32 22.30
C ASP A 170 -31.72 -4.41 21.59
N LYS A 171 -30.42 -4.45 21.92
CA LYS A 171 -29.46 -5.42 21.39
C LYS A 171 -29.83 -6.86 21.75
N GLU A 172 -30.41 -7.09 22.93
CA GLU A 172 -30.72 -8.44 23.41
C GLU A 172 -31.88 -9.05 22.62
N GLU A 173 -32.87 -8.24 22.25
CA GLU A 173 -33.97 -8.62 21.38
C GLU A 173 -33.48 -8.94 19.96
N TYR A 174 -32.57 -8.14 19.40
CA TYR A 174 -31.92 -8.44 18.11
C TYR A 174 -31.15 -9.76 18.15
N LEU A 175 -30.31 -9.98 19.17
CA LEU A 175 -29.51 -11.20 19.27
C LEU A 175 -30.38 -12.46 19.40
N LYS A 176 -31.50 -12.37 20.14
CA LYS A 176 -32.50 -13.45 20.22
C LYS A 176 -33.14 -13.72 18.85
N TYR A 177 -33.52 -12.66 18.12
CA TYR A 177 -34.08 -12.79 16.78
C TYR A 177 -33.07 -13.41 15.78
N ALA A 178 -31.82 -12.98 15.82
CA ALA A 178 -30.75 -13.48 14.95
C ALA A 178 -30.49 -14.97 15.20
N ALA A 179 -30.33 -15.36 16.47
CA ALA A 179 -30.16 -16.75 16.87
C ALA A 179 -31.35 -17.63 16.44
N TYR A 180 -32.59 -17.16 16.65
CA TYR A 180 -33.80 -17.88 16.26
C TYR A 180 -33.89 -18.10 14.75
N ASN A 181 -33.51 -17.12 13.95
CA ASN A 181 -33.59 -17.21 12.49
C ASN A 181 -32.34 -17.85 11.85
N LYS A 182 -31.39 -18.35 12.65
CA LYS A 182 -30.08 -18.84 12.19
C LYS A 182 -29.37 -17.83 11.29
N ILE A 183 -29.61 -16.55 11.54
CA ILE A 183 -28.85 -15.47 10.94
C ILE A 183 -27.53 -15.51 11.71
N ALA A 184 -26.42 -15.77 11.02
CA ALA A 184 -25.11 -15.60 11.63
C ALA A 184 -25.10 -14.21 12.29
N PRO A 185 -24.57 -14.04 13.51
CA PRO A 185 -24.36 -12.71 14.09
C PRO A 185 -23.30 -11.99 13.24
N ALA A 186 -23.72 -11.59 12.06
CA ALA A 186 -23.02 -10.88 11.04
C ALA A 186 -23.89 -9.66 10.80
N ILE A 187 -23.21 -8.52 10.64
CA ILE A 187 -23.72 -7.17 10.82
C ILE A 187 -23.61 -6.77 12.30
N MET A 188 -22.38 -6.41 12.69
CA MET A 188 -22.20 -5.40 13.73
C MET A 188 -23.23 -4.29 13.50
N PRO A 189 -23.96 -3.86 14.55
CA PRO A 189 -25.09 -2.96 14.34
C PRO A 189 -24.61 -1.73 13.57
N LYS A 190 -25.43 -1.24 12.62
CA LYS A 190 -25.17 0.02 11.87
C LYS A 190 -24.87 1.21 12.79
N SER A 191 -25.14 1.05 14.08
CA SER A 191 -24.73 1.95 15.12
C SER A 191 -24.38 1.25 16.45
N VAL A 192 -23.48 1.84 17.23
CA VAL A 192 -23.06 1.37 18.57
C VAL A 192 -23.40 2.45 19.60
N THR A 193 -24.14 2.08 20.65
CA THR A 193 -24.45 2.99 21.76
C THR A 193 -23.36 2.88 22.83
N VAL A 194 -22.76 4.00 23.20
CA VAL A 194 -21.84 4.13 24.33
C VAL A 194 -22.51 4.97 25.41
N ILE A 195 -22.46 4.49 26.65
CA ILE A 195 -22.93 5.21 27.83
C ILE A 195 -21.70 5.77 28.53
N ASP A 196 -21.65 7.08 28.70
CA ASP A 196 -20.60 7.70 29.50
C ASP A 196 -20.76 7.25 30.96
N PRO A 197 -19.71 6.68 31.58
CA PRO A 197 -19.82 6.15 32.94
C PRO A 197 -20.00 7.26 33.99
N VAL A 198 -19.57 8.48 33.70
CA VAL A 198 -19.59 9.62 34.64
C VAL A 198 -20.95 10.29 34.65
N ASP A 199 -21.50 10.63 33.47
CA ASP A 199 -22.73 11.43 33.37
C ASP A 199 -23.94 10.67 32.80
N GLN A 200 -23.77 9.38 32.47
CA GLN A 200 -24.79 8.49 31.90
C GLN A 200 -25.33 8.96 30.55
N THR A 201 -24.66 9.90 29.88
CA THR A 201 -25.06 10.34 28.54
C THR A 201 -24.89 9.22 27.53
N LYS A 202 -25.88 9.08 26.65
CA LYS A 202 -25.88 8.08 25.58
C LYS A 202 -25.42 8.72 24.28
N THR A 203 -24.28 8.28 23.78
CA THR A 203 -23.79 8.64 22.45
C THR A 203 -23.93 7.46 21.53
N ILE A 204 -24.54 7.64 20.36
CA ILE A 204 -24.61 6.61 19.33
C ILE A 204 -23.62 6.93 18.24
N TYR A 205 -22.71 5.99 17.98
CA TYR A 205 -21.76 6.05 16.88
C TYR A 205 -22.26 5.18 15.72
N GLU A 206 -21.88 5.48 14.49
CA GLU A 206 -22.00 4.57 13.34
C GLU A 206 -21.33 3.21 13.63
N GLY A 207 -21.72 2.11 13.01
CA GLY A 207 -21.03 0.82 13.17
C GLY A 207 -19.62 0.87 12.55
N ILE A 208 -18.64 0.20 13.16
CA ILE A 208 -17.25 0.23 12.64
C ILE A 208 -17.20 -0.23 11.18
N GLU A 209 -17.84 -1.36 10.83
CA GLU A 209 -17.83 -1.88 9.46
C GLU A 209 -18.46 -0.90 8.45
N THR A 210 -19.51 -0.18 8.87
CA THR A 210 -20.18 0.84 8.02
C THR A 210 -19.26 2.03 7.80
N TYR A 211 -18.59 2.49 8.85
CA TYR A 211 -17.58 3.54 8.75
C TYR A 211 -16.42 3.11 7.83
N LEU A 212 -15.84 1.93 8.06
CA LEU A 212 -14.71 1.44 7.27
C LEU A 212 -15.08 1.26 5.80
N ALA A 213 -16.26 0.70 5.50
CA ALA A 213 -16.74 0.56 4.13
C ALA A 213 -16.85 1.94 3.44
N ARG A 214 -17.51 2.91 4.08
CA ARG A 214 -17.64 4.29 3.59
C ARG A 214 -16.26 4.93 3.35
N ALA A 215 -15.35 4.82 4.31
CA ALA A 215 -14.01 5.42 4.23
C ALA A 215 -13.13 4.81 3.12
N LEU A 216 -13.26 3.50 2.86
CA LEU A 216 -12.53 2.78 1.81
C LEU A 216 -13.16 3.01 0.43
N ASP A 217 -14.48 3.08 0.35
CA ASP A 217 -15.23 3.39 -0.88
C ASP A 217 -14.91 4.80 -1.38
N ASN A 218 -14.83 5.79 -0.49
CA ASN A 218 -14.44 7.15 -0.86
C ASN A 218 -13.04 7.21 -1.46
N ARG A 219 -12.09 6.47 -0.89
CA ARG A 219 -10.72 6.37 -1.41
C ARG A 219 -10.69 5.67 -2.76
N PHE A 220 -11.40 4.55 -2.91
CA PHE A 220 -11.52 3.85 -4.17
C PHE A 220 -12.10 4.75 -5.29
N ALA A 221 -13.18 5.48 -4.99
CA ALA A 221 -13.77 6.44 -5.91
C ALA A 221 -12.81 7.58 -6.26
N LEU A 222 -12.16 8.19 -5.27
CA LEU A 222 -11.21 9.29 -5.51
C LEU A 222 -10.02 8.83 -6.37
N PHE A 223 -9.50 7.62 -6.13
CA PHE A 223 -8.42 7.06 -6.93
C PHE A 223 -8.86 6.83 -8.38
N TYR A 224 -10.04 6.28 -8.60
CA TYR A 224 -10.63 6.16 -9.94
C TYR A 224 -10.72 7.52 -10.65
N ARG A 225 -11.21 8.54 -9.94
CA ARG A 225 -11.31 9.91 -10.46
C ARG A 225 -9.96 10.50 -10.83
N ALA A 226 -8.93 10.24 -10.01
CA ALA A 226 -7.56 10.65 -10.29
C ALA A 226 -7.04 10.02 -11.59
N MET A 227 -7.24 8.70 -11.75
CA MET A 227 -6.82 7.98 -12.95
C MET A 227 -7.53 8.49 -14.21
N VAL A 228 -8.87 8.56 -14.24
CA VAL A 228 -9.59 8.98 -15.45
C VAL A 228 -9.32 10.44 -15.83
N THR A 229 -9.18 11.33 -14.84
CA THR A 229 -8.85 12.74 -15.08
C THR A 229 -7.45 12.86 -15.66
N ALA A 230 -6.47 12.17 -15.06
CA ALA A 230 -5.10 12.19 -15.57
C ALA A 230 -4.97 11.55 -16.96
N PHE A 231 -5.69 10.45 -17.22
CA PHE A 231 -5.66 9.75 -18.50
C PHE A 231 -6.35 10.52 -19.64
N THR A 232 -7.27 11.43 -19.31
CA THR A 232 -7.85 12.37 -20.27
C THR A 232 -6.82 13.41 -20.70
N LYS A 233 -5.91 13.78 -19.79
CA LYS A 233 -4.88 14.78 -20.04
C LYS A 233 -3.66 14.20 -20.75
N HIS A 234 -3.18 13.03 -20.32
CA HIS A 234 -2.13 12.24 -20.97
C HIS A 234 -2.52 10.77 -21.01
N SER A 235 -2.62 10.20 -22.19
CA SER A 235 -2.96 8.79 -22.34
C SER A 235 -1.81 7.90 -21.87
N PRO A 236 -2.03 6.83 -21.09
CA PRO A 236 -0.95 5.91 -20.73
C PRO A 236 -0.35 5.19 -21.95
N LYS A 237 -1.02 5.21 -23.11
CA LYS A 237 -0.50 4.77 -24.42
C LYS A 237 0.61 5.65 -25.00
N GLU A 238 0.85 6.83 -24.43
CA GLU A 238 1.99 7.68 -24.82
C GLU A 238 3.34 7.09 -24.37
N PHE A 239 3.29 6.01 -23.58
CA PHE A 239 4.42 5.33 -22.95
C PHE A 239 4.36 3.83 -23.27
N ASP A 240 5.50 3.15 -23.21
CA ASP A 240 5.57 1.69 -23.35
C ASP A 240 4.89 0.98 -22.17
N VAL A 241 4.98 1.60 -20.99
CA VAL A 241 4.29 1.23 -19.76
C VAL A 241 4.13 2.45 -18.86
N SER A 242 3.04 2.47 -18.10
CA SER A 242 2.76 3.51 -17.11
C SER A 242 2.60 2.93 -15.71
N PHE A 243 3.15 3.62 -14.71
CA PHE A 243 2.87 3.37 -13.31
C PHE A 243 1.90 4.42 -12.80
N PHE A 244 0.85 4.01 -12.08
CA PHE A 244 0.01 4.91 -11.32
C PHE A 244 0.23 4.65 -9.83
N THR A 245 0.70 5.67 -9.11
CA THR A 245 1.17 5.55 -7.73
C THR A 245 0.42 6.51 -6.80
N ALA A 246 0.31 6.14 -5.52
CA ALA A 246 -0.25 6.97 -4.46
C ALA A 246 0.59 6.79 -3.17
N PRO A 247 0.46 7.70 -2.17
CA PRO A 247 1.22 7.62 -0.92
C PRO A 247 0.63 6.51 -0.06
N GLU A 248 0.83 6.51 1.26
CA GLU A 248 0.11 5.63 2.19
C GLU A 248 -1.41 5.94 2.22
N PHE A 249 -2.12 5.67 1.12
CA PHE A 249 -3.42 6.24 0.78
C PHE A 249 -4.59 5.59 1.52
N TYR A 250 -4.54 4.26 1.72
CA TYR A 250 -5.53 3.50 2.50
C TYR A 250 -5.13 3.34 3.97
N TRP A 251 -3.96 3.84 4.36
CA TRP A 251 -3.34 3.63 5.66
C TRP A 251 -4.03 4.39 6.79
N ASN A 252 -4.41 5.65 6.57
CA ASN A 252 -4.87 6.53 7.65
C ASN A 252 -6.37 6.43 7.92
N ILE A 253 -6.78 5.31 8.52
CA ILE A 253 -8.11 5.23 9.13
C ILE A 253 -7.94 5.53 10.62
N PRO A 254 -8.66 6.53 11.18
CA PRO A 254 -8.51 6.97 12.55
C PRO A 254 -8.62 5.83 13.54
N PHE A 255 -7.49 5.48 14.15
CA PHE A 255 -7.43 4.40 15.11
C PHE A 255 -8.13 4.80 16.43
N GLY A 256 -8.33 6.10 16.68
CA GLY A 256 -9.15 6.59 17.78
C GLY A 256 -10.66 6.47 17.57
N ASP A 257 -11.14 6.15 16.37
CA ASP A 257 -12.57 5.89 16.13
C ASP A 257 -13.02 4.48 16.58
N PHE A 258 -12.08 3.62 16.94
CA PHE A 258 -12.34 2.33 17.54
C PHE A 258 -12.74 2.49 19.00
N LEU A 259 -13.85 1.85 19.38
CA LEU A 259 -14.42 1.98 20.72
C LEU A 259 -13.99 0.84 21.65
N ASN A 260 -13.57 -0.29 21.09
CA ASN A 260 -13.20 -1.49 21.84
C ASN A 260 -12.36 -2.46 20.98
N GLU A 261 -11.77 -3.44 21.63
CA GLU A 261 -10.91 -4.46 21.01
C GLU A 261 -11.66 -5.35 19.97
N PRO A 262 -12.91 -5.79 20.19
CA PRO A 262 -13.67 -6.50 19.15
C PRO A 262 -13.83 -5.75 17.83
N GLU A 263 -14.04 -4.42 17.86
CA GLU A 263 -14.10 -3.61 16.62
C GLU A 263 -12.76 -3.64 15.86
N LEU A 264 -11.64 -3.67 16.58
CA LEU A 264 -10.31 -3.77 15.97
C LEU A 264 -10.10 -5.12 15.31
N GLN A 265 -10.46 -6.21 15.99
CA GLN A 265 -10.26 -7.57 15.49
C GLN A 265 -10.95 -7.82 14.14
N VAL A 266 -12.15 -7.25 13.94
CA VAL A 266 -12.85 -7.39 12.65
C VAL A 266 -12.27 -6.49 11.55
N SER A 267 -11.63 -5.38 11.92
CA SER A 267 -11.20 -4.36 10.95
C SER A 267 -10.06 -4.81 10.05
N ALA A 268 -9.12 -5.61 10.56
CA ALA A 268 -7.94 -5.98 9.79
C ALA A 268 -8.30 -6.77 8.53
N ASP A 269 -9.18 -7.76 8.64
CA ASP A 269 -9.63 -8.53 7.47
C ASP A 269 -10.51 -7.70 6.55
N ILE A 270 -11.34 -6.80 7.09
CA ILE A 270 -12.13 -5.85 6.28
C ILE A 270 -11.20 -4.97 5.44
N PHE A 271 -10.14 -4.42 6.03
CA PHE A 271 -9.15 -3.61 5.35
C PHE A 271 -8.44 -4.36 4.25
N LEU A 272 -7.81 -5.48 4.58
CA LEU A 272 -7.01 -6.23 3.61
C LEU A 272 -7.87 -6.74 2.45
N ASN A 273 -9.05 -7.30 2.74
CA ASN A 273 -9.93 -7.82 1.71
C ASN A 273 -10.50 -6.70 0.83
N THR A 274 -10.93 -5.59 1.45
CA THR A 274 -11.53 -4.47 0.70
C THR A 274 -10.52 -3.74 -0.15
N VAL A 275 -9.33 -3.44 0.39
CA VAL A 275 -8.26 -2.76 -0.38
C VAL A 275 -7.79 -3.64 -1.54
N THR A 276 -7.56 -4.94 -1.30
CA THR A 276 -7.19 -5.89 -2.37
C THR A 276 -8.27 -5.97 -3.45
N ARG A 277 -9.54 -6.10 -3.04
CA ARG A 277 -10.68 -6.11 -3.98
C ARG A 277 -10.76 -4.81 -4.77
N ASN A 278 -10.61 -3.66 -4.11
CA ASN A 278 -10.72 -2.35 -4.75
C ASN A 278 -9.56 -2.12 -5.73
N ALA A 279 -8.33 -2.47 -5.38
CA ALA A 279 -7.18 -2.38 -6.28
C ALA A 279 -7.35 -3.25 -7.55
N ARG A 280 -7.87 -4.47 -7.39
CA ARG A 280 -8.18 -5.37 -8.52
C ARG A 280 -9.35 -4.87 -9.37
N ALA A 281 -10.41 -4.40 -8.72
CA ALA A 281 -11.57 -3.84 -9.41
C ALA A 281 -11.20 -2.56 -10.18
N LEU A 282 -10.28 -1.76 -9.62
CA LEU A 282 -9.81 -0.52 -10.20
C LEU A 282 -9.04 -0.77 -11.48
N ILE A 283 -8.00 -1.63 -11.45
CA ILE A 283 -7.17 -1.87 -12.63
C ILE A 283 -7.95 -2.53 -13.77
N ALA A 284 -8.98 -3.33 -13.45
CA ALA A 284 -9.89 -3.91 -14.44
C ALA A 284 -10.69 -2.85 -15.24
N LYS A 285 -10.86 -1.63 -14.71
CA LYS A 285 -11.51 -0.52 -15.42
C LYS A 285 -10.68 0.03 -16.58
N PHE A 286 -9.40 -0.31 -16.61
CA PHE A 286 -8.44 0.24 -17.56
C PHE A 286 -7.82 -0.88 -18.40
N PRO A 287 -8.57 -1.50 -19.33
CA PRO A 287 -8.03 -2.60 -20.14
C PRO A 287 -6.88 -2.12 -21.04
N ALA A 288 -5.86 -2.96 -21.19
CA ALA A 288 -4.61 -2.60 -21.87
C ALA A 288 -4.82 -2.19 -23.34
N ASN A 289 -5.77 -2.82 -24.04
CA ASN A 289 -6.11 -2.46 -25.42
C ASN A 289 -6.60 -1.00 -25.57
N LYS A 290 -7.23 -0.43 -24.53
CA LYS A 290 -7.77 0.93 -24.52
C LYS A 290 -6.78 1.93 -23.91
N TYR A 291 -6.16 1.58 -22.79
CA TYR A 291 -5.35 2.51 -22.01
C TYR A 291 -3.84 2.30 -22.13
N GLY A 292 -3.37 1.21 -22.72
CA GLY A 292 -1.96 0.81 -22.69
C GLY A 292 -1.62 0.03 -21.42
N ASN A 293 -0.34 -0.32 -21.24
CA ASN A 293 0.12 -1.11 -20.11
C ASN A 293 0.20 -0.24 -18.84
N ILE A 294 -0.45 -0.69 -17.77
CA ILE A 294 -0.52 0.02 -16.49
C ILE A 294 -0.15 -0.94 -15.35
N VAL A 295 0.76 -0.49 -14.49
CA VAL A 295 1.01 -1.03 -13.16
C VAL A 295 0.47 -0.07 -12.12
N LEU A 296 -0.25 -0.58 -11.14
CA LEU A 296 -0.92 0.18 -10.10
C LEU A 296 -0.25 -0.09 -8.75
N LEU A 297 0.23 0.97 -8.12
CA LEU A 297 0.76 1.00 -6.74
C LEU A 297 -0.14 1.92 -5.92
N PRO A 298 -1.30 1.45 -5.45
CA PRO A 298 -2.39 2.29 -5.00
C PRO A 298 -2.20 2.80 -3.56
N GLY A 299 -0.97 2.76 -3.05
CA GLY A 299 -0.64 3.04 -1.68
C GLY A 299 -0.72 1.84 -0.75
N THR A 300 -0.54 2.11 0.54
CA THR A 300 -0.50 1.09 1.59
C THR A 300 -1.75 1.08 2.45
N VAL A 301 -1.95 -0.03 3.18
CA VAL A 301 -2.97 -0.20 4.21
C VAL A 301 -2.33 -0.72 5.50
N ALA A 302 -2.57 -0.03 6.61
CA ALA A 302 -2.14 -0.46 7.95
C ALA A 302 -3.26 -1.22 8.67
N THR A 303 -2.91 -2.34 9.31
CA THR A 303 -3.83 -3.12 10.13
C THR A 303 -3.13 -3.66 11.39
N LEU A 304 -3.92 -3.91 12.44
CA LEU A 304 -3.48 -4.58 13.66
C LEU A 304 -4.16 -5.94 13.74
N LYS A 305 -3.40 -7.03 13.75
CA LYS A 305 -3.93 -8.40 13.88
C LYS A 305 -3.49 -9.03 15.19
N PRO A 306 -4.40 -9.69 15.95
CA PRO A 306 -3.99 -10.48 17.10
C PRO A 306 -2.90 -11.50 16.70
N THR A 307 -1.86 -11.64 17.51
CA THR A 307 -0.79 -12.60 17.29
C THR A 307 -0.47 -13.37 18.57
N ALA A 308 -0.33 -14.68 18.43
CA ALA A 308 0.22 -15.56 19.47
C ALA A 308 1.75 -15.61 19.41
N ASP A 309 2.35 -15.19 18.29
CA ASP A 309 3.76 -15.39 17.95
C ASP A 309 4.64 -14.22 18.43
N ALA A 310 4.33 -13.71 19.62
CA ALA A 310 5.09 -12.64 20.26
C ALA A 310 5.79 -13.18 21.51
N ALA A 311 6.93 -13.84 21.29
CA ALA A 311 7.76 -14.38 22.35
C ALA A 311 8.68 -13.30 22.96
N ALA A 312 8.89 -13.37 24.27
CA ALA A 312 9.94 -12.67 24.98
C ALA A 312 11.31 -13.36 24.75
N ALA A 313 12.39 -12.75 25.21
CA ALA A 313 13.74 -13.28 25.04
C ALA A 313 13.97 -14.66 25.69
N ASP A 314 13.18 -15.01 26.70
CA ASP A 314 13.20 -16.32 27.38
C ASP A 314 12.27 -17.37 26.73
N GLY A 315 11.63 -17.02 25.61
CA GLY A 315 10.70 -17.89 24.88
C GLY A 315 9.27 -17.90 25.42
N THR A 316 8.98 -17.19 26.50
CA THR A 316 7.62 -17.08 27.05
C THR A 316 6.76 -16.08 26.25
N TYR A 317 5.44 -16.14 26.36
CA TYR A 317 4.56 -15.16 25.72
C TYR A 317 4.75 -13.77 26.34
N ALA A 318 5.10 -12.78 25.51
CA ALA A 318 5.50 -11.46 25.99
C ALA A 318 4.33 -10.58 26.49
N GLY A 319 3.09 -10.98 26.21
CA GLY A 319 1.89 -10.19 26.49
C GLY A 319 1.31 -10.39 27.89
N GLY A 320 1.86 -11.36 28.64
CA GLY A 320 1.25 -11.80 29.89
C GLY A 320 -0.20 -12.24 29.66
N ALA A 321 -1.14 -11.62 30.39
CA ALA A 321 -2.57 -11.89 30.24
C ALA A 321 -3.28 -11.08 29.13
N LYS A 322 -2.56 -10.20 28.42
CA LYS A 322 -3.13 -9.32 27.38
C LYS A 322 -2.82 -9.84 25.98
N THR A 323 -3.76 -9.64 25.07
CA THR A 323 -3.56 -9.85 23.63
C THR A 323 -2.47 -8.92 23.10
N ILE A 324 -1.55 -9.47 22.30
CA ILE A 324 -0.62 -8.71 21.48
C ILE A 324 -1.15 -8.61 20.06
N TYR A 325 -1.01 -7.43 19.48
CA TYR A 325 -1.34 -7.13 18.09
C TYR A 325 -0.06 -6.99 17.28
N GLU A 326 0.04 -7.70 16.17
CA GLU A 326 1.07 -7.49 15.17
C GLU A 326 0.67 -6.32 14.27
N ALA A 327 1.57 -5.33 14.21
CA ALA A 327 1.49 -4.25 13.26
C ALA A 327 1.81 -4.76 11.87
N THR A 328 0.89 -4.53 10.93
CA THR A 328 1.09 -4.79 9.50
C THR A 328 0.79 -3.53 8.71
N ASN A 329 1.58 -3.28 7.68
CA ASN A 329 1.34 -2.22 6.72
C ASN A 329 1.80 -2.76 5.37
N GLN A 330 0.93 -2.82 4.37
CA GLN A 330 1.24 -3.49 3.10
C GLN A 330 0.66 -2.78 1.90
N LEU A 331 1.36 -2.88 0.78
CA LEU A 331 0.92 -2.43 -0.53
C LEU A 331 0.37 -3.62 -1.34
N VAL A 332 -0.70 -3.38 -2.09
CA VAL A 332 -1.22 -4.33 -3.09
C VAL A 332 -0.89 -3.82 -4.48
N CYS A 333 0.06 -4.46 -5.16
CA CYS A 333 0.42 -4.15 -6.54
C CYS A 333 -0.49 -4.92 -7.50
N THR A 334 -1.09 -4.22 -8.47
CA THR A 334 -1.90 -4.85 -9.53
C THR A 334 -1.49 -4.31 -10.90
N HIS A 335 -1.90 -4.97 -11.98
CA HIS A 335 -1.63 -4.50 -13.34
C HIS A 335 -2.69 -4.98 -14.34
N ASN A 336 -2.75 -4.35 -15.50
CA ASN A 336 -3.62 -4.76 -16.62
C ASN A 336 -2.89 -5.59 -17.70
N LEU A 337 -1.63 -5.97 -17.44
CA LEU A 337 -0.83 -6.79 -18.36
C LEU A 337 -1.47 -8.18 -18.58
N PRO A 338 -1.27 -8.81 -19.75
CA PRO A 338 -1.70 -10.18 -20.00
C PRO A 338 -1.08 -11.17 -18.99
N LEU A 339 -1.93 -12.00 -18.39
CA LEU A 339 -1.53 -13.01 -17.40
C LEU A 339 -1.01 -14.29 -18.05
N ASP A 340 -1.49 -14.59 -19.25
CA ASP A 340 -1.20 -15.77 -20.06
C ASP A 340 -0.01 -15.56 -21.02
N ASP A 341 0.82 -14.56 -20.77
CA ASP A 341 2.05 -14.34 -21.54
C ASP A 341 3.01 -15.51 -21.35
N VAL A 342 3.19 -16.28 -22.42
CA VAL A 342 4.03 -17.48 -22.46
C VAL A 342 5.50 -17.17 -22.11
N LYS A 343 5.97 -15.96 -22.38
CA LYS A 343 7.36 -15.56 -22.13
C LYS A 343 7.58 -15.06 -20.71
N ASN A 344 6.56 -14.43 -20.13
CA ASN A 344 6.63 -13.82 -18.80
C ASN A 344 5.27 -14.04 -18.11
N PRO A 345 5.00 -15.23 -17.55
CA PRO A 345 3.77 -15.46 -16.81
C PRO A 345 3.72 -14.51 -15.60
N ARG A 346 2.55 -13.91 -15.33
CA ARG A 346 2.41 -12.86 -14.31
C ARG A 346 1.37 -13.21 -13.27
N PRO A 347 1.54 -12.77 -12.02
CA PRO A 347 0.49 -12.83 -11.03
C PRO A 347 -0.61 -11.83 -11.38
N ALA A 348 -1.84 -12.07 -10.94
CA ALA A 348 -2.90 -11.07 -11.08
C ALA A 348 -2.71 -9.91 -10.10
N TYR A 349 -2.10 -10.17 -8.95
CA TYR A 349 -1.73 -9.16 -7.96
C TYR A 349 -0.63 -9.68 -7.02
N MET A 350 0.06 -8.75 -6.37
CA MET A 350 1.15 -9.03 -5.45
C MET A 350 1.00 -8.19 -4.19
N ILE A 351 1.47 -8.71 -3.06
CA ILE A 351 1.49 -8.04 -1.77
C ILE A 351 2.93 -7.76 -1.40
N TRP A 352 3.21 -6.50 -1.07
CA TRP A 352 4.51 -6.06 -0.57
C TRP A 352 4.36 -5.49 0.84
N PRO A 353 4.78 -6.22 1.89
CA PRO A 353 4.66 -5.75 3.26
C PRO A 353 5.80 -4.82 3.66
N LYS A 354 5.49 -3.87 4.55
CA LYS A 354 6.43 -3.11 5.37
C LYS A 354 6.84 -3.96 6.57
N ARG A 355 8.14 -4.07 6.85
CA ARG A 355 8.66 -4.85 8.00
C ARG A 355 8.72 -4.00 9.26
N MET A 356 9.23 -2.78 9.15
CA MET A 356 9.41 -1.85 10.25
C MET A 356 8.22 -0.90 10.29
N VAL A 357 7.26 -1.18 11.15
CA VAL A 357 6.05 -0.37 11.26
C VAL A 357 6.20 0.65 12.38
N SER A 358 5.76 1.88 12.11
CA SER A 358 5.90 3.00 13.05
C SER A 358 4.76 2.99 14.06
N ALA A 359 4.99 3.52 15.26
CA ALA A 359 3.90 3.81 16.18
C ALA A 359 2.90 4.83 15.59
N ILE A 360 3.37 5.74 14.72
CA ILE A 360 2.52 6.72 14.02
C ILE A 360 1.51 6.05 13.09
N ASP A 361 1.75 4.79 12.69
CA ASP A 361 0.85 4.02 11.84
C ASP A 361 -0.47 3.67 12.53
N TYR A 362 -0.55 3.85 13.85
CA TYR A 362 -1.67 3.41 14.67
C TYR A 362 -2.12 4.44 15.72
N ILE A 363 -1.71 5.70 15.61
CA ILE A 363 -2.15 6.76 16.53
C ILE A 363 -2.65 7.97 15.74
N ASP A 364 -3.65 8.68 16.28
CA ASP A 364 -4.18 9.89 15.65
C ASP A 364 -3.33 11.14 15.97
N GLU A 365 -3.41 12.17 15.12
CA GLU A 365 -2.62 13.42 15.18
C GLU A 365 -2.67 14.12 16.55
N GLU A 366 -3.76 13.99 17.31
CA GLU A 366 -3.92 14.62 18.63
C GLU A 366 -3.09 13.93 19.74
N HIS A 367 -2.43 12.80 19.47
CA HIS A 367 -1.91 11.89 20.49
C HIS A 367 -0.45 11.45 20.30
N VAL A 368 0.35 12.26 19.61
CA VAL A 368 1.69 11.98 19.04
C VAL A 368 2.69 11.18 19.92
N TRP A 369 2.48 11.00 21.24
CA TRP A 369 3.43 10.33 22.14
C TRP A 369 2.83 9.38 23.20
N LYS A 370 1.74 8.64 22.90
CA LYS A 370 1.10 7.73 23.89
C LYS A 370 1.58 6.28 23.91
N CYS A 371 2.52 5.89 23.05
CA CYS A 371 3.09 4.54 23.10
C CYS A 371 4.24 4.47 24.12
N LYS A 372 4.17 3.53 25.06
CA LYS A 372 5.26 3.25 26.00
C LYS A 372 5.97 1.96 25.60
N SER A 373 7.30 2.00 25.51
CA SER A 373 8.10 0.79 25.32
C SER A 373 7.96 -0.12 26.53
N GLY A 374 7.70 -1.39 26.27
CA GLY A 374 7.60 -2.46 27.26
C GLY A 374 8.68 -3.51 27.05
N ASN A 375 8.30 -4.77 27.24
CA ASN A 375 9.21 -5.91 27.20
C ASN A 375 9.91 -6.05 25.85
N LYS A 376 11.19 -6.44 25.89
CA LYS A 376 11.95 -6.83 24.70
C LYS A 376 11.39 -8.13 24.13
N LEU A 377 11.15 -8.14 22.83
CA LEU A 377 10.73 -9.32 22.09
C LEU A 377 11.93 -10.14 21.63
N ALA A 378 11.68 -11.42 21.36
CA ALA A 378 12.59 -12.27 20.63
C ALA A 378 12.91 -11.65 19.24
N PRO A 379 14.08 -11.95 18.66
CA PRO A 379 14.42 -11.52 17.30
C PRO A 379 13.33 -11.92 16.29
N ASN A 380 13.08 -11.06 15.30
CA ASN A 380 12.11 -11.36 14.25
C ASN A 380 12.59 -12.59 13.43
N PRO A 381 11.71 -13.58 13.16
CA PRO A 381 12.13 -14.81 12.49
C PRO A 381 12.51 -14.63 11.01
N ILE A 382 11.96 -13.61 10.33
CA ILE A 382 12.24 -13.31 8.92
C ILE A 382 13.51 -12.47 8.78
N ASP A 383 13.73 -11.54 9.71
CA ASP A 383 14.93 -10.72 9.75
C ASP A 383 15.45 -10.55 11.20
N PRO A 384 16.30 -11.49 11.66
CA PRO A 384 16.76 -11.53 13.05
C PRO A 384 17.54 -10.29 13.51
N LYS A 385 18.01 -9.44 12.58
CA LYS A 385 18.73 -8.22 12.93
C LYS A 385 17.82 -7.18 13.60
N TYR A 386 16.52 -7.25 13.35
CA TYR A 386 15.54 -6.37 13.97
C TYR A 386 15.00 -6.99 15.26
N SER A 387 15.67 -6.69 16.37
CA SER A 387 15.06 -6.85 17.70
C SER A 387 14.08 -5.71 17.96
N SER A 388 12.93 -6.00 18.56
CA SER A 388 11.92 -4.98 18.88
C SER A 388 11.47 -5.05 20.33
N THR A 389 10.78 -4.02 20.78
CA THR A 389 10.09 -3.99 22.07
C THR A 389 8.59 -3.91 21.83
N LEU A 390 7.80 -4.54 22.70
CA LEU A 390 6.37 -4.30 22.72
C LEU A 390 6.08 -2.83 22.98
N LEU A 391 5.08 -2.29 22.30
CA LEU A 391 4.59 -0.94 22.50
C LEU A 391 3.22 -1.00 23.14
N SER A 392 3.06 -0.37 24.31
CA SER A 392 1.76 -0.16 24.94
C SER A 392 1.18 1.15 24.42
N CYS A 393 0.23 1.09 23.48
CA CYS A 393 -0.33 2.26 22.80
C CYS A 393 -1.80 2.46 23.17
N THR A 394 -2.16 3.68 23.57
CA THR A 394 -3.57 4.06 23.78
C THR A 394 -4.16 4.55 22.46
N LEU A 395 -5.05 3.75 21.86
CA LEU A 395 -5.75 4.12 20.62
C LEU A 395 -6.88 5.11 20.90
N ASN A 396 -7.69 4.84 21.92
CA ASN A 396 -8.82 5.68 22.29
C ASN A 396 -8.85 5.91 23.81
N ALA A 397 -8.33 7.06 24.24
CA ALA A 397 -8.27 7.41 25.65
C ALA A 397 -9.66 7.59 26.28
N SER A 398 -10.64 8.07 25.52
CA SER A 398 -12.01 8.27 26.01
C SER A 398 -12.76 6.96 26.28
N LYS A 399 -12.24 5.84 25.76
CA LYS A 399 -12.80 4.49 25.89
C LYS A 399 -11.85 3.51 26.59
N ASP A 400 -10.76 4.02 27.17
CA ASP A 400 -9.72 3.21 27.82
C ASP A 400 -9.18 2.07 26.92
N LEU A 401 -9.13 2.30 25.60
CA LEU A 401 -8.62 1.32 24.65
C LEU A 401 -7.09 1.43 24.55
N THR A 402 -6.40 0.56 25.28
CA THR A 402 -4.94 0.45 25.26
C THR A 402 -4.50 -0.95 24.85
N LEU A 403 -3.61 -1.03 23.85
CA LEU A 403 -3.16 -2.27 23.23
C LEU A 403 -1.67 -2.50 23.42
N LEU A 404 -1.26 -3.77 23.36
CA LEU A 404 0.14 -4.16 23.19
C LEU A 404 0.40 -4.43 21.70
N ILE A 405 1.35 -3.71 21.11
CA ILE A 405 1.67 -3.78 19.69
C ILE A 405 3.10 -4.29 19.49
N LYS A 406 3.26 -5.30 18.64
CA LYS A 406 4.54 -5.75 18.08
C LYS A 406 4.81 -4.92 16.81
N PRO A 407 5.80 -4.00 16.82
CA PRO A 407 5.98 -3.03 15.73
C PRO A 407 6.75 -3.58 14.52
N VAL A 408 7.43 -4.73 14.65
CA VAL A 408 8.17 -5.35 13.55
C VAL A 408 7.39 -6.54 13.03
N SER A 409 6.88 -6.42 11.81
CA SER A 409 6.08 -7.43 11.13
C SER A 409 6.93 -8.61 10.68
N SER A 410 6.37 -9.82 10.76
CA SER A 410 6.89 -11.03 10.12
C SER A 410 6.22 -11.36 8.78
N ALA A 411 5.40 -10.45 8.25
CA ALA A 411 4.81 -10.62 6.92
C ALA A 411 5.90 -10.64 5.85
N VAL A 412 5.70 -11.51 4.85
CA VAL A 412 6.57 -11.66 3.67
C VAL A 412 5.79 -11.32 2.40
N ALA A 413 6.53 -11.03 1.33
CA ALA A 413 5.94 -10.83 0.02
C ALA A 413 5.16 -12.06 -0.45
N GLU A 414 4.08 -11.82 -1.20
CA GLU A 414 3.27 -12.88 -1.79
C GLU A 414 2.72 -12.47 -3.15
N SER A 415 2.67 -13.42 -4.07
CA SER A 415 2.11 -13.25 -5.41
C SER A 415 0.93 -14.19 -5.63
N PHE A 416 -0.11 -13.74 -6.32
CA PHE A 416 -1.39 -14.46 -6.41
C PHE A 416 -1.93 -14.51 -7.84
N ASP A 417 -2.68 -15.57 -8.15
CA ASP A 417 -3.43 -15.70 -9.39
C ASP A 417 -4.77 -14.94 -9.39
N THR A 418 -5.54 -15.10 -10.46
CA THR A 418 -6.85 -14.46 -10.64
C THR A 418 -7.89 -14.87 -9.61
N ASP A 419 -7.73 -16.03 -8.98
CA ASP A 419 -8.66 -16.58 -8.00
C ASP A 419 -8.20 -16.28 -6.56
N GLY A 420 -7.05 -15.61 -6.42
CA GLY A 420 -6.46 -15.27 -5.13
C GLY A 420 -5.67 -16.43 -4.50
N LYS A 421 -5.32 -17.44 -5.29
CA LYS A 421 -4.44 -18.51 -4.82
C LYS A 421 -2.99 -18.06 -4.91
N SER A 422 -2.23 -18.34 -3.83
CA SER A 422 -0.81 -18.04 -3.77
C SER A 422 -0.04 -18.80 -4.86
N LEU A 423 0.80 -18.06 -5.59
CA LEU A 423 1.71 -18.52 -6.64
C LEU A 423 3.15 -18.60 -6.14
N SER A 424 3.59 -17.57 -5.41
CA SER A 424 4.94 -17.51 -4.83
C SER A 424 4.96 -16.72 -3.51
N LYS A 425 6.02 -16.91 -2.73
CA LYS A 425 6.35 -16.12 -1.53
C LYS A 425 7.36 -15.00 -1.82
N THR A 426 7.35 -14.53 -3.06
CA THR A 426 8.20 -13.45 -3.56
C THR A 426 7.31 -12.43 -4.25
N PHE A 427 7.82 -11.21 -4.39
CA PHE A 427 7.21 -10.15 -5.16
C PHE A 427 7.83 -10.15 -6.56
N GLN A 428 7.00 -10.43 -7.57
CA GLN A 428 7.45 -10.50 -8.97
C GLN A 428 7.60 -9.08 -9.53
N ASN A 429 8.75 -8.47 -9.28
CA ASN A 429 9.01 -7.09 -9.70
C ASN A 429 9.47 -6.94 -11.15
N ASP A 430 9.63 -8.02 -11.89
CA ASP A 430 10.09 -8.07 -13.29
C ASP A 430 8.94 -8.36 -14.27
N ILE A 431 7.68 -8.11 -13.87
CA ILE A 431 6.48 -8.28 -14.72
C ILE A 431 6.57 -7.52 -16.06
N ILE A 432 7.42 -6.51 -16.18
CA ILE A 432 7.71 -5.84 -17.45
C ILE A 432 9.11 -6.25 -17.87
N ASN A 433 9.21 -6.95 -19.00
CA ASN A 433 10.48 -7.46 -19.49
C ASN A 433 11.52 -6.32 -19.61
N GLY A 434 12.65 -6.49 -18.93
CA GLY A 434 13.74 -5.54 -18.91
C GLY A 434 13.56 -4.33 -17.98
N LEU A 435 12.43 -4.22 -17.29
CA LEU A 435 12.12 -3.13 -16.36
C LEU A 435 11.72 -3.65 -14.96
N PRO A 436 12.62 -4.32 -14.24
CA PRO A 436 12.42 -4.62 -12.83
C PRO A 436 12.30 -3.34 -11.99
N PHE A 437 11.43 -3.33 -10.96
CA PHE A 437 11.22 -2.18 -10.07
C PHE A 437 11.30 -2.52 -8.57
N GLY A 438 11.69 -1.56 -7.73
CA GLY A 438 11.74 -1.66 -6.28
C GLY A 438 10.61 -0.85 -5.65
N ILE A 439 10.22 -1.21 -4.42
CA ILE A 439 9.28 -0.45 -3.62
C ILE A 439 9.83 -0.35 -2.20
N ASP A 440 10.00 0.87 -1.71
CA ASP A 440 10.30 1.16 -0.32
C ASP A 440 9.12 1.82 0.36
N LEU A 441 8.73 1.28 1.53
CA LEU A 441 7.55 1.70 2.27
C LEU A 441 7.94 2.40 3.57
N CYS A 442 7.84 3.73 3.58
CA CYS A 442 8.00 4.55 4.78
C CYS A 442 9.28 4.13 5.58
N LEU A 443 9.20 3.79 6.87
CA LEU A 443 10.38 3.44 7.69
C LEU A 443 11.26 2.30 7.16
N ASP A 444 10.75 1.43 6.28
CA ASP A 444 11.59 0.42 5.61
C ASP A 444 12.67 1.10 4.75
N TYR A 445 12.37 2.25 4.14
CA TYR A 445 13.33 3.03 3.37
C TYR A 445 14.60 3.36 4.18
N PHE A 446 14.41 3.79 5.43
CA PHE A 446 15.51 4.14 6.33
C PHE A 446 16.20 2.90 6.90
N SER A 447 15.41 1.93 7.35
CA SER A 447 15.91 0.80 8.15
C SER A 447 16.48 -0.34 7.31
N ALA A 448 16.01 -0.46 6.07
CA ALA A 448 16.09 -1.64 5.23
C ALA A 448 16.51 -1.33 3.77
N SER A 449 17.09 -0.14 3.56
CA SER A 449 17.48 0.47 2.29
C SER A 449 17.76 -0.49 1.11
N VAL A 450 17.16 -0.12 0.00
CA VAL A 450 16.82 -0.83 -1.24
C VAL A 450 17.71 -1.95 -1.81
N GLN A 451 18.98 -2.13 -1.43
CA GLN A 451 19.76 -3.31 -1.89
C GLN A 451 20.76 -3.86 -0.87
N LYS A 452 20.88 -3.25 0.31
CA LYS A 452 21.83 -3.70 1.35
C LYS A 452 21.22 -4.75 2.27
N ASP A 453 19.90 -4.87 2.22
CA ASP A 453 19.16 -5.77 3.07
C ASP A 453 18.93 -7.12 2.36
N GLU A 454 19.78 -8.09 2.68
CA GLU A 454 19.70 -9.45 2.12
C GLU A 454 18.32 -10.11 2.36
N HIS A 455 17.69 -9.86 3.51
CA HIS A 455 16.38 -10.41 3.84
C HIS A 455 15.25 -9.75 3.03
N ARG A 456 15.42 -8.48 2.64
CA ARG A 456 14.49 -7.78 1.75
C ARG A 456 14.66 -8.23 0.32
N MET A 457 15.90 -8.31 -0.14
CA MET A 457 16.22 -8.71 -1.51
C MET A 457 15.78 -10.14 -1.78
N ALA A 458 15.91 -11.05 -0.81
CA ALA A 458 15.41 -12.42 -0.91
C ALA A 458 13.89 -12.55 -1.12
N GLN A 459 13.12 -11.46 -0.99
CA GLN A 459 11.69 -11.42 -1.26
C GLN A 459 11.35 -10.83 -2.65
N LEU A 460 12.33 -10.42 -3.44
CA LEU A 460 12.17 -9.97 -4.82
C LEU A 460 12.60 -11.07 -5.79
N ASP A 461 11.95 -11.14 -6.95
CA ASP A 461 12.41 -12.03 -8.03
C ASP A 461 13.68 -11.49 -8.72
N GLU A 462 13.76 -10.17 -8.95
CA GLU A 462 14.94 -9.51 -9.50
C GLU A 462 15.50 -8.45 -8.51
N HIS A 463 16.76 -8.64 -8.11
CA HIS A 463 17.43 -7.76 -7.14
C HIS A 463 18.02 -6.50 -7.79
N HIS A 464 18.30 -6.53 -9.10
CA HIS A 464 18.86 -5.43 -9.86
C HIS A 464 17.76 -4.67 -10.63
N PHE A 465 16.94 -3.93 -9.90
CA PHE A 465 15.87 -3.13 -10.48
C PHE A 465 16.31 -1.74 -10.94
N LYS A 466 15.55 -1.17 -11.90
CA LYS A 466 15.85 0.12 -12.57
C LYS A 466 15.11 1.31 -11.96
N LEU A 467 13.91 1.07 -11.46
CA LEU A 467 13.03 2.08 -10.87
C LEU A 467 12.88 1.77 -9.39
N ASP A 468 12.89 2.77 -8.54
CA ASP A 468 12.59 2.59 -7.12
C ASP A 468 11.48 3.55 -6.68
N PHE A 469 10.44 3.00 -6.05
CA PHE A 469 9.26 3.73 -5.59
C PHE A 469 9.31 3.90 -4.07
N LEU A 470 9.57 5.12 -3.60
CA LEU A 470 9.42 5.50 -2.20
C LEU A 470 7.97 5.93 -1.94
N ILE A 471 7.18 5.05 -1.33
CA ILE A 471 5.79 5.31 -0.93
C ILE A 471 5.75 5.49 0.59
N SER A 472 5.39 6.69 1.06
CA SER A 472 5.56 7.04 2.47
C SER A 472 4.58 8.08 2.98
N ALA A 473 4.45 8.11 4.31
CA ALA A 473 4.03 9.26 5.09
C ALA A 473 5.13 9.58 6.14
N GLY A 474 5.93 10.62 5.88
CA GLY A 474 7.00 11.14 6.72
C GLY A 474 8.42 10.74 6.30
N MET A 475 8.65 10.27 5.07
CA MET A 475 10.00 9.95 4.56
C MET A 475 10.38 10.80 3.36
N TYR A 476 11.59 11.34 3.42
CA TYR A 476 12.18 12.13 2.34
C TYR A 476 13.20 11.31 1.56
N PHE A 477 13.29 11.57 0.27
CA PHE A 477 14.34 11.01 -0.58
C PHE A 477 15.73 11.39 -0.05
N ASP A 478 16.53 10.37 0.29
CA ASP A 478 17.93 10.48 0.70
C ASP A 478 18.83 9.80 -0.33
N LEU A 479 19.67 10.60 -0.99
CA LEU A 479 20.62 10.14 -1.99
C LEU A 479 21.62 9.11 -1.44
N ASN A 480 21.93 9.16 -0.13
CA ASN A 480 22.88 8.25 0.51
C ASN A 480 22.43 6.79 0.47
N ASN A 481 21.12 6.53 0.40
CA ASN A 481 20.58 5.18 0.28
C ASN A 481 20.96 4.51 -1.05
N TYR A 482 21.29 5.30 -2.07
CA TYR A 482 21.55 4.82 -3.42
C TYR A 482 23.03 4.73 -3.80
N THR A 483 23.96 5.10 -2.90
CA THR A 483 25.40 5.15 -3.24
C THR A 483 25.99 3.80 -3.66
N ALA A 484 25.35 2.70 -3.25
CA ALA A 484 25.78 1.33 -3.52
C ALA A 484 24.85 0.57 -4.47
N THR A 485 23.94 1.26 -5.17
CA THR A 485 22.88 0.63 -5.98
C THR A 485 22.96 1.02 -7.46
N PRO A 486 24.05 0.69 -8.19
CA PRO A 486 24.36 1.25 -9.51
C PRO A 486 23.35 0.89 -10.62
N PHE A 487 22.37 0.04 -10.33
CA PHE A 487 21.34 -0.41 -11.26
C PHE A 487 20.11 0.52 -11.29
N ILE A 488 19.84 1.23 -10.19
CA ILE A 488 18.68 2.11 -10.05
C ILE A 488 18.92 3.39 -10.83
N GLN A 489 18.15 3.60 -11.89
CA GLN A 489 18.24 4.77 -12.75
C GLN A 489 17.33 5.90 -12.30
N TYR A 490 16.19 5.58 -11.68
CA TYR A 490 15.21 6.57 -11.27
C TYR A 490 14.62 6.25 -9.90
N VAL A 491 14.41 7.30 -9.11
CA VAL A 491 13.70 7.26 -7.84
C VAL A 491 12.41 8.07 -7.99
N ILE A 492 11.30 7.50 -7.56
CA ILE A 492 9.97 8.09 -7.58
C ILE A 492 9.49 8.18 -6.14
N GLN A 493 9.25 9.38 -5.64
CA GLN A 493 8.75 9.62 -4.29
C GLN A 493 7.25 9.96 -4.34
N ASN A 494 6.49 9.34 -3.44
CA ASN A 494 5.12 9.70 -3.13
C ASN A 494 4.97 9.80 -1.61
N GLU A 495 4.91 11.03 -1.11
CA GLU A 495 4.94 11.38 0.30
C GLU A 495 3.59 11.99 0.73
N GLY A 496 2.94 11.40 1.74
CA GLY A 496 1.57 11.73 2.17
C GLY A 496 1.45 12.57 3.43
N TYR A 497 2.54 12.92 4.10
CA TYR A 497 2.55 13.73 5.32
C TYR A 497 2.64 15.24 5.03
N ASP A 498 3.39 15.63 4.00
CA ASP A 498 3.75 17.03 3.77
C ASP A 498 2.60 17.84 3.14
N GLU A 499 2.57 19.13 3.41
CA GLU A 499 1.65 20.12 2.81
C GLU A 499 0.14 19.75 2.92
N SER A 500 -0.73 20.53 2.26
CA SER A 500 -2.18 20.23 2.24
C SER A 500 -2.54 19.06 1.31
N THR A 501 -1.61 18.64 0.46
CA THR A 501 -1.86 17.70 -0.66
C THR A 501 -0.82 16.58 -0.72
N GLY A 502 0.12 16.45 0.21
CA GLY A 502 1.26 15.55 0.03
C GLY A 502 2.31 16.17 -0.91
N PHE A 503 3.38 15.42 -1.16
CA PHE A 503 4.47 15.78 -2.06
C PHE A 503 4.82 14.61 -2.98
N THR A 504 5.07 14.90 -4.26
CA THR A 504 5.61 13.91 -5.18
C THR A 504 6.82 14.41 -5.94
N GLY A 505 7.70 13.50 -6.34
CA GLY A 505 8.89 13.85 -7.11
C GLY A 505 9.49 12.66 -7.86
N ALA A 506 10.28 12.96 -8.88
CA ALA A 506 11.07 11.98 -9.60
C ALA A 506 12.48 12.50 -9.85
N TRP A 507 13.48 11.65 -9.67
CA TRP A 507 14.89 11.97 -9.88
C TRP A 507 15.55 10.94 -10.78
N LYS A 508 16.38 11.42 -11.70
CA LYS A 508 17.33 10.57 -12.43
C LYS A 508 18.61 10.45 -11.61
N LEU A 509 19.05 9.23 -11.37
CA LEU A 509 20.33 8.94 -10.75
C LEU A 509 21.42 8.78 -11.81
N THR A 510 22.64 9.16 -11.48
CA THR A 510 23.82 8.97 -12.34
C THR A 510 25.03 8.62 -11.50
N TYR A 511 25.67 7.51 -11.84
CA TYR A 511 26.82 6.96 -11.12
C TYR A 511 28.11 7.26 -11.87
N SER A 512 29.13 7.71 -11.14
CA SER A 512 30.47 7.93 -11.68
C SER A 512 31.52 7.15 -10.88
N ALA A 513 32.41 6.47 -11.61
CA ALA A 513 33.60 5.84 -11.03
C ALA A 513 34.70 6.86 -10.68
N LYS A 514 34.61 8.10 -11.16
CA LYS A 514 35.61 9.15 -10.92
C LYS A 514 35.07 10.22 -9.97
N LYS A 515 35.88 10.61 -8.98
CA LYS A 515 35.73 11.87 -8.24
C LYS A 515 35.95 13.03 -9.21
N GLU A 516 34.96 13.38 -10.01
CA GLU A 516 34.94 14.71 -10.59
C GLU A 516 34.63 15.67 -9.45
N SER A 517 35.46 16.69 -9.31
CA SER A 517 35.40 17.72 -8.28
C SER A 517 34.11 18.53 -8.42
N ILE A 518 33.00 18.01 -7.88
CA ILE A 518 31.79 18.78 -7.70
C ILE A 518 32.05 19.66 -6.45
N PRO A 519 31.92 20.99 -6.56
CA PRO A 519 32.10 21.87 -5.42
C PRO A 519 30.89 21.69 -4.48
N VAL A 520 31.02 20.81 -3.49
CA VAL A 520 30.04 20.65 -2.41
C VAL A 520 30.70 21.12 -1.11
N GLN A 521 30.08 22.11 -0.46
CA GLN A 521 30.61 22.81 0.73
C GLN A 521 30.54 22.03 2.04
N ASN A 522 30.20 20.74 2.04
CA ASN A 522 30.14 19.93 3.26
C ASN A 522 30.83 18.59 3.04
N GLU A 523 32.11 18.53 3.38
CA GLU A 523 32.90 17.30 3.45
C GLU A 523 32.61 16.59 4.76
N PHE A 524 31.85 15.50 4.74
CA PHE A 524 32.07 14.37 5.67
C PHE A 524 31.46 13.10 5.04
N ILE A 525 32.30 12.05 4.88
CA ILE A 525 31.99 10.66 4.45
C ILE A 525 31.87 10.50 2.90
N ALA A 526 32.49 9.57 2.15
CA ALA A 526 33.40 8.45 2.38
C ALA A 526 34.31 8.24 1.13
N ALA A 527 35.45 7.59 1.34
CA ALA A 527 36.28 7.01 0.29
C ALA A 527 35.82 5.56 0.00
N SER A 528 35.96 5.14 -1.26
CA SER A 528 35.83 3.76 -1.81
C SER A 528 34.49 3.29 -2.42
N LEU A 529 33.43 4.10 -2.46
CA LEU A 529 32.22 3.81 -3.24
C LEU A 529 32.06 4.86 -4.34
N GLY A 530 31.54 4.47 -5.51
CA GLY A 530 31.31 5.40 -6.62
C GLY A 530 30.45 6.61 -6.20
N TYR A 531 30.58 7.72 -6.92
CA TYR A 531 29.77 8.91 -6.66
C TYR A 531 28.39 8.75 -7.33
N VAL A 532 27.31 9.00 -6.60
CA VAL A 532 25.96 9.10 -7.16
C VAL A 532 25.54 10.57 -7.17
N SER A 533 24.97 11.01 -8.28
CA SER A 533 24.34 12.32 -8.42
C SER A 533 22.87 12.15 -8.77
N GLN A 534 22.09 13.18 -8.49
CA GLN A 534 20.67 13.23 -8.81
C GLN A 534 20.35 14.45 -9.67
N LYS A 535 19.42 14.27 -10.60
CA LYS A 535 18.79 15.36 -11.34
C LYS A 535 17.28 15.29 -11.12
N PRO A 536 16.66 16.29 -10.45
CA PRO A 536 15.21 16.34 -10.34
C PRO A 536 14.59 16.47 -11.74
N LEU A 537 13.51 15.74 -11.96
CA LEU A 537 12.75 15.77 -13.20
C LEU A 537 11.60 16.78 -13.09
N THR A 538 11.30 17.40 -14.22
CA THR A 538 10.14 18.30 -14.33
C THR A 538 8.94 17.48 -14.80
N PRO A 539 7.77 17.59 -14.15
CA PRO A 539 6.55 16.97 -14.64
C PRO A 539 6.25 17.40 -16.08
N LEU A 540 5.47 16.60 -16.80
CA LEU A 540 4.90 17.00 -18.08
C LEU A 540 4.04 18.25 -17.89
N ASP A 541 3.98 19.08 -18.94
CA ASP A 541 3.31 20.39 -18.98
C ASP A 541 3.83 21.46 -18.00
N ALA A 542 4.76 21.11 -17.11
CA ALA A 542 5.37 22.01 -16.15
C ALA A 542 6.64 22.69 -16.69
N ARG A 543 6.89 23.93 -16.27
CA ARG A 543 8.17 24.65 -16.50
C ARG A 543 9.20 24.36 -15.42
N SER A 544 8.77 23.87 -14.26
CA SER A 544 9.60 23.48 -13.13
C SER A 544 8.88 22.45 -12.27
N ARG A 545 9.59 21.81 -11.33
CA ARG A 545 8.98 20.84 -10.42
C ARG A 545 7.87 21.39 -9.51
N PHE A 546 7.77 22.72 -9.37
CA PHE A 546 6.78 23.40 -8.53
C PHE A 546 5.75 24.18 -9.37
N ASP A 547 5.71 23.95 -10.68
CA ASP A 547 4.78 24.64 -11.56
C ASP A 547 3.39 24.00 -11.47
N GLU A 548 2.39 24.82 -11.18
CA GLU A 548 0.98 24.44 -11.12
C GLU A 548 0.45 23.95 -12.49
N ASN A 549 1.08 24.34 -13.60
CA ASN A 549 0.69 23.85 -14.92
C ASN A 549 0.91 22.34 -15.10
N GLY A 550 1.76 21.73 -14.26
CA GLY A 550 1.93 20.28 -14.19
C GLY A 550 0.98 19.57 -13.23
N GLU A 551 0.06 20.30 -12.58
CA GLU A 551 -0.92 19.75 -11.64
C GLU A 551 -2.23 19.43 -12.35
N ILE A 552 -2.71 18.21 -12.18
CA ILE A 552 -4.03 17.79 -12.62
C ILE A 552 -4.91 17.64 -11.38
N VAL A 553 -5.82 18.59 -11.18
CA VAL A 553 -6.72 18.60 -10.01
C VAL A 553 -7.72 17.45 -10.11
N VAL A 554 -7.81 16.66 -9.05
CA VAL A 554 -8.81 15.59 -8.93
C VAL A 554 -10.09 16.16 -8.34
N ASP A 555 -11.23 15.93 -8.99
CA ASP A 555 -12.53 16.38 -8.49
C ASP A 555 -13.02 15.49 -7.34
N GLU A 556 -13.00 16.03 -6.12
CA GLU A 556 -13.47 15.40 -4.90
C GLU A 556 -14.98 15.57 -4.63
N THR A 557 -15.72 16.25 -5.51
CA THR A 557 -17.12 16.65 -5.27
C THR A 557 -18.13 15.55 -5.66
N ASP A 558 -19.38 15.69 -5.22
CA ASP A 558 -20.48 14.84 -5.67
C ASP A 558 -20.91 15.13 -7.13
N SER A 559 -20.43 16.22 -7.71
CA SER A 559 -20.73 16.65 -9.07
C SER A 559 -19.83 16.05 -10.15
N PHE A 560 -18.85 15.23 -9.77
CA PHE A 560 -17.94 14.59 -10.71
C PHE A 560 -18.68 13.79 -11.79
N VAL A 561 -18.39 14.10 -13.05
CA VAL A 561 -18.87 13.36 -14.20
C VAL A 561 -17.68 12.68 -14.86
N ALA A 562 -17.67 11.35 -14.85
CA ALA A 562 -16.65 10.58 -15.55
C ALA A 562 -16.68 10.90 -17.07
N PRO A 563 -15.52 10.86 -17.75
CA PRO A 563 -15.49 10.90 -19.22
C PRO A 563 -16.47 9.87 -19.81
N SER A 564 -17.13 10.23 -20.91
CA SER A 564 -18.24 9.44 -21.48
C SER A 564 -17.83 8.03 -21.92
N ASP A 565 -16.55 7.82 -22.17
CA ASP A 565 -15.96 6.55 -22.57
C ASP A 565 -15.38 5.74 -21.39
N ALA A 566 -15.33 6.30 -20.18
CA ALA A 566 -14.78 5.63 -18.99
C ALA A 566 -15.81 4.67 -18.35
N ASP A 567 -15.35 3.50 -17.86
CA ASP A 567 -16.21 2.55 -17.15
C ASP A 567 -16.38 2.94 -15.67
N SER A 568 -17.42 3.72 -15.40
CA SER A 568 -17.80 4.13 -14.05
C SER A 568 -18.70 3.12 -13.31
N LYS A 569 -19.04 1.98 -13.92
CA LYS A 569 -19.97 1.02 -13.31
C LYS A 569 -19.39 0.43 -12.02
N GLY A 570 -20.09 0.61 -10.92
CA GLY A 570 -19.68 0.08 -9.61
C GLY A 570 -18.63 0.94 -8.89
N ILE A 571 -18.31 2.12 -9.41
CA ILE A 571 -17.55 3.13 -8.66
C ILE A 571 -18.52 3.82 -7.70
N PRO A 572 -18.26 3.82 -6.37
CA PRO A 572 -19.13 4.45 -5.40
C PRO A 572 -19.09 5.98 -5.52
N ILE A 573 -20.09 6.64 -4.93
CA ILE A 573 -20.09 8.10 -4.77
C ILE A 573 -19.21 8.42 -3.56
N VAL A 574 -18.38 9.46 -3.68
CA VAL A 574 -17.64 10.01 -2.55
C VAL A 574 -18.64 10.63 -1.57
N ALA A 575 -18.86 9.95 -0.45
CA ALA A 575 -19.84 10.32 0.57
C ALA A 575 -19.33 11.34 1.59
N ASP A 576 -18.01 11.42 1.77
CA ASP A 576 -17.38 12.34 2.71
C ASP A 576 -16.55 13.39 2.00
N ARG A 577 -16.26 14.47 2.71
CA ARG A 577 -15.20 15.38 2.29
C ARG A 577 -13.87 14.64 2.27
N MET A 578 -13.16 14.74 1.16
CA MET A 578 -11.79 14.22 0.99
C MET A 578 -10.78 15.37 1.01
N ASN A 579 -9.51 15.08 1.32
CA ASN A 579 -8.43 16.02 1.06
C ASN A 579 -8.35 16.29 -0.44
N ARG A 580 -7.82 17.46 -0.80
CA ARG A 580 -7.54 17.80 -2.18
C ARG A 580 -6.50 16.81 -2.72
N GLY A 581 -6.79 16.25 -3.90
CA GLY A 581 -5.86 15.38 -4.64
C GLY A 581 -5.35 16.07 -5.90
N LEU A 582 -4.07 15.88 -6.22
CA LEU A 582 -3.46 16.32 -7.48
C LEU A 582 -2.77 15.13 -8.13
N VAL A 583 -2.75 15.06 -9.45
CA VAL A 583 -1.89 14.11 -10.18
C VAL A 583 -0.81 14.89 -10.91
N ARG A 584 0.44 14.45 -10.76
CA ARG A 584 1.57 14.89 -11.58
C ARG A 584 2.07 13.74 -12.42
N ILE A 585 2.58 14.06 -13.61
CA ILE A 585 3.00 13.07 -14.59
C ILE A 585 4.45 13.29 -14.99
N TRP A 586 5.27 12.25 -15.04
CA TRP A 586 6.62 12.30 -15.60
C TRP A 586 6.78 11.30 -16.74
N SER A 587 7.66 11.64 -17.69
CA SER A 587 8.16 10.71 -18.71
C SER A 587 9.61 10.37 -18.40
N LEU A 588 9.91 9.08 -18.22
CA LEU A 588 11.25 8.58 -17.96
C LEU A 588 11.78 7.86 -19.20
N ASP A 589 13.02 8.15 -19.58
CA ASP A 589 13.75 7.38 -20.60
C ASP A 589 14.64 6.36 -19.88
N VAL A 590 14.16 5.14 -19.73
CA VAL A 590 14.85 4.06 -19.00
C VAL A 590 15.70 3.25 -19.96
N ASP A 591 16.98 3.07 -19.62
CA ASP A 591 17.87 2.18 -20.35
C ASP A 591 17.62 0.74 -19.93
N VAL A 592 17.21 -0.10 -20.89
CA VAL A 592 16.92 -1.52 -20.69
C VAL A 592 17.88 -2.39 -21.52
N SER A 593 18.94 -1.80 -22.07
CA SER A 593 19.87 -2.48 -22.98
C SER A 593 20.66 -3.62 -22.35
N ASP A 594 20.88 -3.60 -21.03
CA ASP A 594 21.58 -4.67 -20.31
C ASP A 594 20.74 -5.93 -20.12
N THR A 595 19.42 -5.82 -20.26
CA THR A 595 18.48 -6.95 -20.25
C THR A 595 18.23 -7.53 -21.66
N ALA A 596 18.70 -6.86 -22.71
CA ALA A 596 18.59 -7.32 -24.09
C ALA A 596 19.59 -8.44 -24.47
N LYS A 597 20.30 -9.03 -23.49
CA LYS A 597 21.53 -9.81 -23.71
C LYS A 597 21.36 -11.23 -24.24
N ASP A 598 20.14 -11.77 -24.34
CA ASP A 598 19.92 -13.08 -24.96
C ASP A 598 19.35 -12.95 -26.37
N THR A 599 20.15 -12.45 -27.31
CA THR A 599 19.88 -12.66 -28.74
C THR A 599 20.29 -14.07 -29.20
N ASP A 600 21.24 -14.72 -28.53
CA ASP A 600 21.77 -16.03 -28.95
C ASP A 600 20.91 -17.22 -28.50
N THR A 601 20.10 -17.07 -27.46
CA THR A 601 19.13 -18.10 -27.01
C THR A 601 17.80 -18.04 -27.78
N ILE A 602 17.54 -16.95 -28.51
CA ILE A 602 16.33 -16.76 -29.34
C ILE A 602 16.46 -17.45 -30.73
N ILE A 603 17.67 -17.89 -31.11
CA ILE A 603 17.87 -18.62 -32.37
C ILE A 603 17.40 -20.09 -32.27
N ALA A 604 17.16 -20.62 -31.07
CA ALA A 604 16.74 -22.01 -30.85
C ALA A 604 15.21 -22.26 -30.89
N SER A 605 14.37 -21.25 -31.14
CA SER A 605 12.91 -21.43 -31.30
C SER A 605 12.42 -21.39 -32.75
N ARG A 606 13.27 -21.67 -33.74
CA ARG A 606 12.85 -22.11 -35.07
C ARG A 606 13.25 -23.57 -35.28
N SER A 607 12.27 -24.46 -35.34
CA SER A 607 12.47 -25.90 -35.56
C SER A 607 12.87 -26.23 -37.01
N THR A 608 14.05 -26.88 -37.14
CA THR A 608 14.53 -27.81 -38.20
C THR A 608 14.61 -27.30 -39.66
N ALA A 609 15.63 -27.59 -40.49
CA ALA A 609 16.60 -28.68 -40.51
C ALA A 609 17.84 -28.33 -41.36
N ALA A 610 18.79 -29.27 -41.33
CA ALA A 610 19.90 -29.54 -42.24
C ALA A 610 21.27 -28.94 -41.89
N LYS A 611 22.09 -29.79 -41.27
CA LYS A 611 23.55 -29.79 -41.41
C LYS A 611 23.91 -29.62 -42.89
N THR A 612 24.63 -28.57 -43.23
CA THR A 612 25.58 -28.57 -44.34
C THR A 612 26.97 -28.46 -43.77
N THR A 613 27.73 -29.53 -44.00
CA THR A 613 29.16 -29.66 -43.69
C THR A 613 29.96 -28.52 -44.35
N PRO A 614 31.00 -27.98 -43.71
CA PRO A 614 31.89 -27.03 -44.36
C PRO A 614 32.73 -27.77 -45.42
N ALA A 615 32.66 -27.31 -46.66
CA ALA A 615 33.72 -27.55 -47.63
C ALA A 615 34.97 -26.80 -47.13
N SER A 616 36.00 -27.57 -46.80
CA SER A 616 37.36 -27.06 -46.67
C SER A 616 38.18 -27.59 -47.85
N ASP A 617 39.03 -26.71 -48.35
CA ASP A 617 39.89 -26.90 -49.51
C ASP A 617 40.86 -28.09 -49.37
N ILE A 618 40.98 -28.83 -50.49
CA ILE A 618 42.21 -29.24 -51.18
C ILE A 618 43.33 -29.92 -50.36
N GLN A 619 43.60 -31.19 -50.70
CA GLN A 619 44.96 -31.71 -50.83
C GLN A 619 45.08 -32.57 -52.10
N PHE A 620 45.96 -32.15 -53.02
CA PHE A 620 46.55 -33.02 -54.03
C PHE A 620 47.85 -33.60 -53.46
N VAL A 621 47.99 -34.93 -53.45
CA VAL A 621 49.29 -35.62 -53.57
C VAL A 621 49.06 -36.94 -54.33
N GLN A 622 49.70 -37.02 -55.51
CA GLN A 622 50.04 -38.15 -56.40
C GLN A 622 49.12 -39.36 -56.54
#